data_AF-A0A8H4B058-F1
#
_entry.id   AF-A0A8H4B058-F1
#
_cell.length_a   1.000
_cell.length_b   1.000
_cell.length_c   1.000
_cell.angle_alpha   90.00
_cell.angle_beta   90.00
_cell.angle_gamma   90.00
#
_symmetry.space_group_name_H-M   'P 1'
#
loop_
_entity.id
_entity.type
_entity.pdbx_description
1 polymer ?
#
loop_
_entity_poly.entity_id
_entity_poly.type
_entity_poly.pdbx_seq_one_letter_code
_entity_poly.pdbx_strand_id
1 'polypeptide(L)'
;MLEFSPSQHKYSIAMCSNHSRVFFIICQNVPRPRRQPTSTLVGTRLYFFGGSIDTIASNEVWYLDLSSSFNISTPPWHSDVAMPVRYNFGTSCLSPIDNSTVFLVGGRTWMVTSRVFSYTSSVYKFDSKVSQWTTPTINNFNSSFTSRSDIQAVIDNYGKIFIFGGSDYISSTITPIYNYYNDMNILDITTMTWSTQTQSQSVLIYYAYTATLISNGLIVYIGGCSGSNTNVSYTNMVQIQVIDTKVYTWSTKPASGSTIASREAHSAVLTQDGNIIVYGGSIFNNSGSIAYVFSDIAVLNTNSWVWSVPSVSGTSAPPLTEHSAALYKNYMILAFGSTSASILYTNNIYILDIQNYTWVTTFNKPTTTNPDNSSTDQANNNSSNLYIGIGIARNYCDAGYCTSKDDHIRETHISTIYTPGMPPPAKYELTPTYGVPVPGNNYHSS
;
A
#
# COMPACT_ATOMS: atom_id res chain seq x y z
N MET A 1 10.08 -21.00 -22.73
CA MET A 1 9.72 -19.70 -22.14
C MET A 1 9.85 -19.82 -20.64
N LEU A 2 10.87 -19.19 -20.06
CA LEU A 2 11.04 -19.04 -18.61
C LEU A 2 10.68 -17.58 -18.30
N GLU A 3 9.63 -17.36 -17.52
CA GLU A 3 9.24 -16.04 -17.03
C GLU A 3 10.23 -15.58 -15.97
N PHE A 4 10.85 -14.42 -16.18
CA PHE A 4 11.65 -13.74 -15.15
C PHE A 4 10.76 -12.76 -14.39
N SER A 5 10.74 -12.87 -13.06
CA SER A 5 10.23 -11.84 -12.16
C SER A 5 11.16 -10.60 -12.23
N PRO A 6 10.64 -9.38 -12.46
CA PRO A 6 11.49 -8.18 -12.60
C PRO A 6 11.84 -7.49 -11.25
N SER A 7 11.66 -8.13 -10.09
CA SER A 7 11.67 -7.43 -8.79
C SER A 7 13.03 -7.26 -8.09
N GLN A 8 14.19 -7.55 -8.71
CA GLN A 8 15.49 -7.38 -8.04
C GLN A 8 16.36 -6.31 -8.68
N HIS A 9 16.53 -5.18 -8.00
CA HIS A 9 17.57 -4.20 -8.35
C HIS A 9 18.80 -4.43 -7.48
N LYS A 10 19.94 -4.51 -8.18
CA LYS A 10 21.27 -4.78 -7.65
C LYS A 10 21.98 -3.45 -7.41
N TYR A 11 22.28 -3.09 -6.17
CA TYR A 11 23.24 -2.01 -5.92
C TYR A 11 24.65 -2.59 -6.04
N SER A 12 25.49 -1.96 -6.85
CA SER A 12 26.90 -2.34 -7.04
C SER A 12 27.78 -1.34 -6.31
N ILE A 13 28.48 -1.78 -5.25
CA ILE A 13 29.60 -1.00 -4.70
C ILE A 13 30.88 -1.53 -5.35
N ALA A 14 31.57 -0.67 -6.10
CA ALA A 14 32.88 -0.98 -6.66
C ALA A 14 33.97 -0.33 -5.78
N MET A 15 34.78 -1.16 -5.10
CA MET A 15 36.04 -0.69 -4.52
C MET A 15 37.18 -1.07 -5.47
N CYS A 16 37.92 -0.08 -5.95
CA CYS A 16 39.12 -0.32 -6.74
C CYS A 16 40.32 -0.57 -5.81
N SER A 17 40.85 -1.79 -5.81
CA SER A 17 42.25 -2.05 -5.45
C SER A 17 42.98 -2.57 -6.68
N ASN A 18 44.28 -2.28 -6.78
CA ASN A 18 45.04 -2.23 -8.03
C ASN A 18 45.07 -3.51 -8.90
N HIS A 19 44.51 -4.65 -8.50
CA HIS A 19 44.49 -5.86 -9.32
C HIS A 19 43.20 -6.70 -9.23
N SER A 20 42.09 -6.17 -8.68
CA SER A 20 40.81 -6.91 -8.63
C SER A 20 39.63 -5.97 -8.46
N ARG A 21 38.66 -6.01 -9.39
CA ARG A 21 37.34 -5.39 -9.20
C ARG A 21 36.45 -6.37 -8.42
N VAL A 22 36.19 -6.09 -7.15
CA VAL A 22 35.19 -6.84 -6.36
C VAL A 22 33.88 -6.09 -6.46
N PHE A 23 32.85 -6.73 -7.02
CA PHE A 23 31.49 -6.21 -7.04
C PHE A 23 30.72 -6.82 -5.88
N PHE A 24 30.27 -5.99 -4.93
CA PHE A 24 29.24 -6.40 -3.98
C PHE A 24 27.88 -6.09 -4.61
N ILE A 25 27.09 -7.14 -4.90
CA ILE A 25 25.67 -6.99 -5.19
C ILE A 25 24.94 -7.08 -3.85
N ILE A 26 24.51 -5.94 -3.31
CA ILE A 26 23.56 -5.93 -2.20
C ILE A 26 22.17 -5.92 -2.85
N CYS A 27 21.53 -7.08 -2.96
CA CYS A 27 20.09 -7.13 -3.22
C CYS A 27 19.38 -6.76 -1.91
N GLN A 28 19.04 -5.48 -1.76
CA GLN A 28 18.12 -5.09 -0.67
C GLN A 28 16.72 -5.50 -1.09
N ASN A 29 16.17 -6.52 -0.41
CA ASN A 29 14.80 -6.98 -0.59
C ASN A 29 13.81 -6.01 0.08
N VAL A 30 13.78 -4.76 -0.40
CA VAL A 30 12.98 -3.67 0.16
C VAL A 30 12.04 -3.10 -0.90
N PRO A 31 10.82 -2.68 -0.53
CA PRO A 31 9.87 -2.09 -1.46
C PRO A 31 10.41 -0.77 -2.01
N ARG A 32 10.16 -0.52 -3.31
CA ARG A 32 10.39 0.80 -3.90
C ARG A 32 9.53 1.86 -3.19
N PRO A 33 10.04 3.11 -3.09
CA PRO A 33 9.25 4.25 -2.64
C PRO A 33 7.94 4.38 -3.42
N ARG A 34 6.84 4.63 -2.72
CA ARG A 34 5.50 4.71 -3.30
C ARG A 34 4.59 5.60 -2.48
N ARG A 35 3.43 5.94 -3.04
CA ARG A 35 2.33 6.62 -2.36
C ARG A 35 1.01 5.92 -2.60
N GLN A 36 0.01 6.22 -1.78
CA GLN A 36 -1.34 5.68 -1.88
C GLN A 36 -1.43 4.14 -1.85
N PRO A 37 -0.53 3.40 -1.14
CA PRO A 37 -0.81 2.00 -0.89
C PRO A 37 -1.98 1.90 0.09
N THR A 38 -2.72 0.80 0.02
CA THR A 38 -3.59 0.42 1.15
C THR A 38 -2.89 -0.62 2.00
N SER A 39 -3.20 -0.67 3.29
CA SER A 39 -2.54 -1.58 4.22
C SER A 39 -3.54 -2.30 5.11
N THR A 40 -3.21 -3.54 5.44
CA THR A 40 -3.99 -4.35 6.38
C THR A 40 -3.05 -5.16 7.26
N LEU A 41 -3.25 -5.10 8.57
CA LEU A 41 -2.57 -5.98 9.52
C LEU A 41 -3.25 -7.35 9.54
N VAL A 42 -2.49 -8.42 9.29
CA VAL A 42 -2.95 -9.81 9.40
C VAL A 42 -2.04 -10.57 10.35
N GLY A 43 -2.54 -10.89 11.55
CA GLY A 43 -1.71 -11.44 12.62
C GLY A 43 -0.55 -10.51 12.97
N THR A 44 0.68 -10.95 12.69
CA THR A 44 1.90 -10.14 12.88
C THR A 44 2.45 -9.55 11.58
N ARG A 45 1.77 -9.70 10.44
CA ARG A 45 2.23 -9.18 9.14
C ARG A 45 1.41 -7.95 8.78
N LEU A 46 2.06 -6.79 8.66
CA LEU A 46 1.43 -5.60 8.12
C LEU A 46 1.62 -5.57 6.61
N TYR A 47 0.58 -5.95 5.87
CA TYR A 47 0.56 -5.99 4.42
C TYR A 47 0.32 -4.61 3.82
N PHE A 48 0.92 -4.37 2.65
CA PHE A 48 0.77 -3.19 1.82
C PHE A 48 0.51 -3.63 0.38
N PHE A 49 -0.59 -3.14 -0.19
CA PHE A 49 -1.07 -3.53 -1.51
C PHE A 49 -0.96 -2.36 -2.48
N GLY A 50 -0.14 -2.53 -3.52
CA GLY A 50 -0.05 -1.60 -4.64
C GLY A 50 0.60 -0.27 -4.27
N GLY A 51 -0.08 0.81 -4.60
CA GLY A 51 0.42 2.18 -4.54
C GLY A 51 1.07 2.63 -5.85
N SER A 52 1.24 3.93 -6.00
CA SER A 52 1.89 4.55 -7.16
C SER A 52 3.40 4.58 -6.94
N ILE A 53 4.14 3.93 -7.84
CA ILE A 53 5.59 4.07 -7.97
C ILE A 53 5.83 4.97 -9.17
N ASP A 54 6.44 6.13 -8.94
CA ASP A 54 6.54 7.20 -9.93
C ASP A 54 5.13 7.57 -10.49
N THR A 55 4.89 7.38 -11.78
CA THR A 55 3.61 7.66 -12.44
C THR A 55 2.71 6.43 -12.64
N ILE A 56 3.13 5.26 -12.14
CA ILE A 56 2.50 3.97 -12.45
C ILE A 56 2.02 3.29 -11.16
N ALA A 57 0.77 2.85 -11.15
CA ALA A 57 0.27 1.98 -10.08
C ALA A 57 1.02 0.64 -10.08
N SER A 58 1.41 0.16 -8.91
CA SER A 58 2.08 -1.11 -8.72
C SER A 58 1.06 -2.23 -8.49
N ASN A 59 1.41 -3.45 -8.91
CA ASN A 59 0.70 -4.66 -8.50
C ASN A 59 1.45 -5.44 -7.40
N GLU A 60 2.55 -4.90 -6.89
CA GLU A 60 3.34 -5.56 -5.86
C GLU A 60 2.60 -5.61 -4.52
N VAL A 61 2.83 -6.71 -3.80
CA VAL A 61 2.38 -6.91 -2.42
C VAL A 61 3.62 -7.08 -1.55
N TRP A 62 3.70 -6.27 -0.51
CA TRP A 62 4.78 -6.30 0.47
C TRP A 62 4.18 -6.44 1.86
N TYR A 63 4.90 -7.07 2.79
CA TYR A 63 4.55 -7.00 4.20
C TYR A 63 5.76 -6.76 5.08
N LEU A 64 5.50 -6.05 6.18
CA LEU A 64 6.45 -5.86 7.28
C LEU A 64 6.16 -6.92 8.35
N ASP A 65 7.16 -7.73 8.71
CA ASP A 65 7.00 -8.74 9.76
C ASP A 65 7.21 -8.14 11.17
N LEU A 66 6.13 -8.07 11.95
CA LEU A 66 6.11 -7.57 13.32
C LEU A 66 6.22 -8.69 14.37
N SER A 67 6.62 -9.91 13.95
CA SER A 67 6.78 -11.08 14.82
C SER A 67 7.96 -10.96 15.79
N SER A 68 8.93 -10.09 15.49
CA SER A 68 10.19 -9.89 16.22
C SER A 68 10.53 -8.40 16.30
N SER A 69 11.39 -8.02 17.25
CA SER A 69 11.91 -6.65 17.35
C SER A 69 12.82 -6.33 16.17
N PHE A 70 12.81 -5.07 15.70
CA PHE A 70 13.70 -4.62 14.61
C PHE A 70 13.96 -3.11 14.69
N ASN A 71 15.06 -2.67 14.09
CA ASN A 71 15.34 -1.25 13.90
C ASN A 71 14.74 -0.74 12.58
N ILE A 72 14.20 0.48 12.56
CA ILE A 72 13.58 1.07 11.36
C ILE A 72 14.56 1.30 10.20
N SER A 73 15.87 1.30 10.45
CA SER A 73 16.90 1.36 9.41
C SER A 73 17.06 0.04 8.64
N THR A 74 16.60 -1.07 9.21
CA THR A 74 16.62 -2.41 8.59
C THR A 74 15.27 -3.13 8.81
N PRO A 75 14.17 -2.63 8.24
CA PRO A 75 12.87 -3.24 8.46
C PRO A 75 12.80 -4.65 7.84
N PRO A 76 12.13 -5.62 8.50
CA PRO A 76 11.95 -6.97 7.98
C PRO A 76 10.87 -7.01 6.88
N TRP A 77 11.24 -6.52 5.69
CA TRP A 77 10.39 -6.51 4.50
C TRP A 77 10.39 -7.85 3.78
N HIS A 78 9.22 -8.26 3.34
CA HIS A 78 9.02 -9.45 2.51
C HIS A 78 8.06 -9.13 1.36
N SER A 79 8.36 -9.63 0.17
CA SER A 79 7.44 -9.61 -0.97
C SER A 79 6.51 -10.83 -0.91
N ASP A 80 5.27 -10.65 -1.33
CA ASP A 80 4.28 -11.72 -1.49
C ASP A 80 3.80 -11.81 -2.95
N VAL A 81 2.89 -12.73 -3.25
CA VAL A 81 2.32 -12.89 -4.60
C VAL A 81 1.71 -11.58 -5.08
N ALA A 82 2.08 -11.17 -6.29
CA ALA A 82 1.59 -9.94 -6.89
C ALA A 82 0.08 -9.99 -7.15
N MET A 83 -0.56 -8.84 -7.08
CA MET A 83 -1.97 -8.68 -7.45
C MET A 83 -2.18 -8.97 -8.94
N PRO A 84 -3.38 -9.48 -9.32
CA PRO A 84 -3.75 -9.68 -10.72
C PRO A 84 -3.98 -8.36 -11.48
N VAL A 85 -4.00 -7.22 -10.77
CA VAL A 85 -4.14 -5.87 -11.29
C VAL A 85 -3.16 -4.93 -10.60
N ARG A 86 -2.81 -3.84 -11.26
CA ARG A 86 -2.16 -2.70 -10.59
C ARG A 86 -3.21 -1.92 -9.81
N TYR A 87 -2.86 -1.41 -8.63
CA TYR A 87 -3.84 -0.91 -7.66
C TYR A 87 -3.32 0.33 -6.93
N ASN A 88 -4.12 1.40 -6.86
CA ASN A 88 -3.87 2.57 -6.01
C ASN A 88 -5.18 3.28 -5.64
N PHE A 89 -5.14 4.19 -4.65
CA PHE A 89 -6.30 4.97 -4.15
C PHE A 89 -7.51 4.13 -3.71
N GLY A 90 -7.28 2.85 -3.41
CA GLY A 90 -8.31 1.95 -2.93
C GLY A 90 -8.14 1.66 -1.44
N THR A 91 -8.92 0.70 -0.96
CA THR A 91 -8.99 0.36 0.45
C THR A 91 -8.98 -1.15 0.65
N SER A 92 -8.51 -1.59 1.82
CA SER A 92 -8.44 -3.00 2.20
C SER A 92 -9.01 -3.23 3.59
N CYS A 93 -9.69 -4.36 3.79
CA CYS A 93 -10.21 -4.79 5.08
C CYS A 93 -9.87 -6.26 5.35
N LEU A 94 -9.44 -6.58 6.58
CA LEU A 94 -9.30 -7.96 7.04
C LEU A 94 -10.67 -8.53 7.43
N SER A 95 -10.97 -9.73 6.96
CA SER A 95 -12.12 -10.52 7.39
C SER A 95 -12.02 -10.85 8.89
N PRO A 96 -12.96 -10.40 9.74
CA PRO A 96 -12.99 -10.79 11.15
C PRO A 96 -13.43 -12.24 11.34
N ILE A 97 -13.96 -12.89 10.30
CA ILE A 97 -14.52 -14.24 10.36
C ILE A 97 -13.41 -15.30 10.38
N ASP A 98 -12.38 -15.12 9.56
CA ASP A 98 -11.28 -16.09 9.41
C ASP A 98 -9.90 -15.53 9.82
N ASN A 99 -9.80 -14.21 10.03
CA ASN A 99 -8.58 -13.47 10.35
C ASN A 99 -7.42 -13.73 9.38
N SER A 100 -7.72 -14.07 8.13
CA SER A 100 -6.70 -14.32 7.09
C SER A 100 -7.04 -13.77 5.71
N THR A 101 -8.33 -13.61 5.40
CA THR A 101 -8.76 -13.10 4.10
C THR A 101 -8.80 -11.58 4.10
N VAL A 102 -8.04 -10.94 3.22
CA VAL A 102 -8.09 -9.49 2.98
C VAL A 102 -8.95 -9.21 1.77
N PHE A 103 -9.91 -8.30 1.91
CA PHE A 103 -10.72 -7.79 0.82
C PHE A 103 -10.18 -6.44 0.37
N LEU A 104 -9.85 -6.30 -0.91
CA LEU A 104 -9.58 -5.02 -1.55
C LEU A 104 -10.85 -4.55 -2.24
N VAL A 105 -11.28 -3.32 -2.00
CA VAL A 105 -12.50 -2.77 -2.58
C VAL A 105 -12.25 -1.41 -3.22
N GLY A 106 -12.85 -1.17 -4.38
CA GLY A 106 -12.70 0.07 -5.13
C GLY A 106 -11.24 0.34 -5.54
N GLY A 107 -10.85 1.60 -5.54
CA GLY A 107 -9.56 2.05 -6.03
C GLY A 107 -9.47 2.10 -7.56
N ARG A 108 -8.39 2.70 -8.04
CA ARG A 108 -8.07 2.70 -9.47
C ARG A 108 -7.30 1.43 -9.78
N THR A 109 -7.91 0.57 -10.58
CA THR A 109 -7.28 -0.67 -11.03
C THR A 109 -6.82 -0.53 -12.48
N TRP A 110 -5.66 -1.09 -12.80
CA TRP A 110 -5.12 -1.08 -14.17
C TRP A 110 -4.71 -2.48 -14.60
N MET A 111 -4.83 -2.76 -15.89
CA MET A 111 -4.29 -4.00 -16.47
C MET A 111 -2.78 -4.06 -16.23
N VAL A 112 -2.27 -5.24 -15.85
CA VAL A 112 -0.83 -5.41 -15.54
C VAL A 112 0.03 -5.21 -16.80
N THR A 113 -0.51 -5.60 -17.96
CA THR A 113 0.18 -5.57 -19.25
C THR A 113 0.12 -4.23 -19.98
N SER A 114 -0.70 -3.27 -19.52
CA SER A 114 -0.88 -1.98 -20.19
C SER A 114 -1.11 -0.84 -19.20
N ARG A 115 -1.33 0.39 -19.70
CA ARG A 115 -1.72 1.55 -18.87
C ARG A 115 -3.20 1.88 -19.09
N VAL A 116 -4.04 0.85 -19.19
CA VAL A 116 -5.49 0.99 -19.35
C VAL A 116 -6.18 0.56 -18.06
N PHE A 117 -7.22 1.30 -17.66
CA PHE A 117 -8.03 0.95 -16.50
C PHE A 117 -8.60 -0.47 -16.65
N SER A 118 -8.52 -1.24 -15.58
CA SER A 118 -9.17 -2.53 -15.47
C SER A 118 -10.55 -2.29 -14.86
N TYR A 119 -11.58 -2.92 -15.42
CA TYR A 119 -12.93 -2.92 -14.84
C TYR A 119 -13.39 -4.36 -14.58
N THR A 120 -12.43 -5.30 -14.49
CA THR A 120 -12.69 -6.74 -14.40
C THR A 120 -13.32 -7.15 -13.07
N SER A 121 -13.02 -6.43 -12.00
CA SER A 121 -13.69 -6.54 -10.70
C SER A 121 -13.41 -5.28 -9.88
N SER A 122 -14.36 -4.90 -9.04
CA SER A 122 -14.13 -3.89 -8.00
C SER A 122 -13.80 -4.46 -6.63
N VAL A 123 -13.82 -5.80 -6.50
CA VAL A 123 -13.46 -6.51 -5.27
C VAL A 123 -12.48 -7.63 -5.58
N TYR A 124 -11.38 -7.68 -4.83
CA TYR A 124 -10.43 -8.79 -4.87
C TYR A 124 -10.26 -9.37 -3.46
N LYS A 125 -10.09 -10.69 -3.38
CA LYS A 125 -9.80 -11.40 -2.14
C LYS A 125 -8.38 -11.93 -2.17
N PHE A 126 -7.63 -11.67 -1.10
CA PHE A 126 -6.31 -12.22 -0.85
C PHE A 126 -6.35 -13.13 0.36
N ASP A 127 -6.03 -14.41 0.17
CA ASP A 127 -5.81 -15.34 1.28
C ASP A 127 -4.33 -15.30 1.68
N SER A 128 -4.06 -14.76 2.86
CA SER A 128 -2.70 -14.62 3.41
C SER A 128 -2.08 -15.94 3.90
N LYS A 129 -2.87 -17.02 4.09
CA LYS A 129 -2.34 -18.32 4.53
C LYS A 129 -1.68 -19.08 3.39
N VAL A 130 -2.25 -18.97 2.20
CA VAL A 130 -1.77 -19.66 0.99
C VAL A 130 -1.21 -18.72 -0.07
N SER A 131 -1.20 -17.41 0.20
CA SER A 131 -0.74 -16.37 -0.72
C SER A 131 -1.43 -16.50 -2.08
N GLN A 132 -2.76 -16.36 -2.10
CA GLN A 132 -3.55 -16.54 -3.31
C GLN A 132 -4.60 -15.45 -3.50
N TRP A 133 -4.71 -14.96 -4.73
CA TRP A 133 -5.73 -14.02 -5.16
C TRP A 133 -6.93 -14.73 -5.79
N THR A 134 -8.13 -14.28 -5.45
CA THR A 134 -9.38 -14.71 -6.09
C THR A 134 -10.30 -13.52 -6.34
N THR A 135 -11.13 -13.62 -7.38
CA THR A 135 -12.21 -12.67 -7.64
C THR A 135 -13.50 -13.29 -7.14
N PRO A 136 -14.14 -12.74 -6.09
CA PRO A 136 -15.40 -13.28 -5.61
C PRO A 136 -16.55 -13.04 -6.59
N THR A 137 -17.45 -14.00 -6.69
CA THR A 137 -18.80 -13.76 -7.21
C THR A 137 -19.62 -13.06 -6.14
N ILE A 138 -20.17 -11.88 -6.47
CA ILE A 138 -20.93 -11.05 -5.53
C ILE A 138 -22.38 -10.98 -6.01
N ASN A 139 -23.31 -11.31 -5.12
CA ASN A 139 -24.74 -11.21 -5.36
C ASN A 139 -25.16 -9.73 -5.42
N ASN A 140 -26.05 -9.39 -6.36
CA ASN A 140 -26.59 -8.02 -6.57
C ASN A 140 -25.56 -6.94 -6.94
N PHE A 141 -24.39 -7.34 -7.46
CA PHE A 141 -23.30 -6.40 -7.73
C PHE A 141 -23.51 -5.54 -8.99
N ASN A 142 -24.22 -6.04 -10.01
CA ASN A 142 -24.11 -5.53 -11.38
C ASN A 142 -24.80 -4.19 -11.70
N SER A 143 -25.45 -3.54 -10.74
CA SER A 143 -26.17 -2.28 -10.99
C SER A 143 -25.93 -1.18 -9.97
N SER A 144 -25.21 -1.44 -8.87
CA SER A 144 -25.15 -0.49 -7.75
C SER A 144 -23.75 0.03 -7.40
N PHE A 145 -22.68 -0.71 -7.75
CA PHE A 145 -21.32 -0.22 -7.51
C PHE A 145 -20.65 0.32 -8.77
N THR A 146 -20.50 1.63 -8.83
CA THR A 146 -19.54 2.29 -9.72
C THR A 146 -18.14 2.24 -9.12
N SER A 147 -17.14 1.95 -9.95
CA SER A 147 -15.74 2.06 -9.56
C SER A 147 -15.49 3.41 -8.90
N ARG A 148 -14.82 3.42 -7.75
CA ARG A 148 -14.56 4.63 -6.98
C ARG A 148 -13.24 4.52 -6.24
N SER A 149 -12.54 5.63 -6.16
CA SER A 149 -11.29 5.82 -5.45
C SER A 149 -11.44 6.90 -4.37
N ASP A 150 -10.36 7.16 -3.63
CA ASP A 150 -10.33 8.20 -2.60
C ASP A 150 -11.33 7.92 -1.47
N ILE A 151 -11.49 6.62 -1.16
CA ILE A 151 -12.35 6.05 -0.13
C ILE A 151 -11.52 5.37 0.96
N GLN A 152 -12.11 5.24 2.15
CA GLN A 152 -11.63 4.31 3.17
C GLN A 152 -12.80 3.45 3.65
N ALA A 153 -12.70 2.14 3.44
CA ALA A 153 -13.66 1.18 3.94
C ALA A 153 -13.39 0.86 5.41
N VAL A 154 -14.46 0.53 6.13
CA VAL A 154 -14.39 -0.04 7.47
C VAL A 154 -15.22 -1.32 7.52
N ILE A 155 -14.82 -2.27 8.34
CA ILE A 155 -15.51 -3.55 8.49
C ILE A 155 -15.96 -3.74 9.93
N ASP A 156 -17.21 -4.15 10.13
CA ASP A 156 -17.69 -4.53 11.47
C ASP A 156 -17.35 -5.99 11.82
N ASN A 157 -17.54 -6.36 13.08
CA ASN A 157 -17.27 -7.73 13.56
C ASN A 157 -18.22 -8.79 12.96
N TYR A 158 -19.26 -8.38 12.23
CA TYR A 158 -20.21 -9.26 11.56
C TYR A 158 -19.86 -9.47 10.08
N GLY A 159 -18.78 -8.84 9.59
CA GLY A 159 -18.33 -8.99 8.21
C GLY A 159 -19.01 -8.05 7.21
N LYS A 160 -19.61 -6.95 7.66
CA LYS A 160 -20.11 -5.90 6.77
C LYS A 160 -19.03 -4.86 6.52
N ILE A 161 -18.63 -4.73 5.26
CA ILE A 161 -17.72 -3.69 4.79
C ILE A 161 -18.56 -2.49 4.36
N PHE A 162 -18.34 -1.33 4.98
CA PHE A 162 -19.03 -0.07 4.70
C PHE A 162 -18.12 0.87 3.90
N ILE A 163 -18.64 1.42 2.81
CA ILE A 163 -17.93 2.34 1.92
C ILE A 163 -18.86 3.50 1.59
N PHE A 164 -18.48 4.71 1.97
CA PHE A 164 -19.27 5.89 1.68
C PHE A 164 -18.62 6.79 0.63
N GLY A 165 -19.42 7.41 -0.24
CA GLY A 165 -18.94 8.45 -1.14
C GLY A 165 -17.77 8.00 -2.04
N GLY A 166 -16.72 8.82 -2.13
CA GLY A 166 -15.59 8.61 -3.03
C GLY A 166 -15.73 9.35 -4.37
N SER A 167 -14.73 9.18 -5.23
CA SER A 167 -14.73 9.77 -6.58
C SER A 167 -14.41 8.73 -7.65
N ASP A 168 -14.87 8.94 -8.89
CA ASP A 168 -14.45 8.15 -10.06
C ASP A 168 -13.87 9.07 -11.12
N TYR A 169 -12.75 8.64 -11.73
CA TYR A 169 -12.07 9.40 -12.76
C TYR A 169 -12.57 8.99 -14.14
N ILE A 170 -13.23 9.91 -14.84
CA ILE A 170 -13.88 9.64 -16.15
C ILE A 170 -12.97 9.99 -17.34
N SER A 171 -11.89 10.73 -17.07
CA SER A 171 -10.92 11.31 -18.04
C SER A 171 -11.40 12.53 -18.83
N SER A 172 -10.45 13.45 -19.11
CA SER A 172 -10.52 14.42 -20.20
C SER A 172 -9.11 14.90 -20.58
N THR A 173 -8.96 15.43 -21.79
CA THR A 173 -7.69 15.94 -22.37
C THR A 173 -7.31 17.35 -21.93
N ILE A 174 -8.18 18.07 -21.19
CA ILE A 174 -7.97 19.48 -20.81
C ILE A 174 -8.11 19.70 -19.30
N THR A 175 -9.17 19.17 -18.67
CA THR A 175 -9.39 19.24 -17.21
C THR A 175 -9.90 17.90 -16.67
N PRO A 176 -9.31 17.35 -15.59
CA PRO A 176 -9.76 16.06 -15.06
C PRO A 176 -11.21 16.16 -14.55
N ILE A 177 -12.08 15.32 -15.10
CA ILE A 177 -13.49 15.23 -14.69
C ILE A 177 -13.62 14.06 -13.72
N TYR A 178 -14.25 14.34 -12.58
CA TYR A 178 -14.56 13.37 -11.55
C TYR A 178 -16.08 13.27 -11.38
N ASN A 179 -16.57 12.03 -11.28
CA ASN A 179 -17.86 11.78 -10.66
C ASN A 179 -17.64 11.68 -9.16
N TYR A 180 -18.56 12.23 -8.39
CA TYR A 180 -18.54 12.11 -6.94
C TYR A 180 -19.79 11.41 -6.44
N TYR A 181 -19.63 10.68 -5.35
CA TYR A 181 -20.70 9.88 -4.77
C TYR A 181 -21.03 10.34 -3.36
N ASN A 182 -22.26 10.07 -2.94
CA ASN A 182 -22.78 10.35 -1.60
C ASN A 182 -23.69 9.21 -1.09
N ASP A 183 -23.52 8.01 -1.65
CA ASP A 183 -24.23 6.80 -1.27
C ASP A 183 -23.37 5.94 -0.32
N MET A 184 -24.04 5.10 0.48
CA MET A 184 -23.39 4.09 1.31
C MET A 184 -23.50 2.74 0.61
N ASN A 185 -22.36 2.13 0.34
CA ASN A 185 -22.26 0.79 -0.19
C ASN A 185 -21.83 -0.19 0.91
N ILE A 186 -22.47 -1.35 0.94
CA ILE A 186 -22.24 -2.36 1.95
C ILE A 186 -22.02 -3.71 1.27
N LEU A 187 -20.85 -4.31 1.50
CA LEU A 187 -20.57 -5.70 1.15
C LEU A 187 -20.64 -6.55 2.41
N ASP A 188 -21.61 -7.46 2.46
CA ASP A 188 -21.67 -8.51 3.47
C ASP A 188 -20.82 -9.70 3.01
N ILE A 189 -19.69 -9.95 3.67
CA ILE A 189 -18.75 -11.01 3.26
C ILE A 189 -19.22 -12.42 3.68
N THR A 190 -20.22 -12.53 4.56
CA THR A 190 -20.75 -13.83 5.00
C THR A 190 -21.69 -14.42 3.96
N THR A 191 -22.44 -13.55 3.27
CA THR A 191 -23.36 -13.93 2.19
C THR A 191 -22.86 -13.53 0.80
N MET A 192 -21.72 -12.82 0.73
CA MET A 192 -21.17 -12.21 -0.48
C MET A 192 -22.21 -11.38 -1.23
N THR A 193 -22.98 -10.58 -0.49
CA THR A 193 -24.07 -9.77 -1.04
C THR A 193 -23.71 -8.28 -0.99
N TRP A 194 -23.89 -7.61 -2.12
CA TRP A 194 -23.77 -6.16 -2.20
C TRP A 194 -25.14 -5.50 -1.95
N SER A 195 -25.12 -4.37 -1.24
CA SER A 195 -26.29 -3.50 -1.13
C SER A 195 -25.86 -2.03 -1.12
N THR A 196 -26.72 -1.17 -1.66
CA THR A 196 -26.53 0.27 -1.63
C THR A 196 -27.66 0.88 -0.84
N GLN A 197 -27.31 1.60 0.22
CA GLN A 197 -28.25 2.30 1.08
C GLN A 197 -28.36 3.74 0.60
N THR A 198 -29.53 4.07 0.02
CA THR A 198 -29.89 5.43 -0.33
C THR A 198 -30.11 6.23 0.95
N GLN A 199 -29.35 7.32 1.09
CA GLN A 199 -29.43 8.16 2.28
C GLN A 199 -30.68 9.05 2.22
N SER A 200 -31.43 9.12 3.31
CA SER A 200 -32.70 9.88 3.40
C SER A 200 -32.50 11.40 3.51
N GLN A 201 -31.26 11.86 3.72
CA GLN A 201 -30.88 13.26 3.84
C GLN A 201 -30.04 13.70 2.64
N SER A 202 -29.99 15.01 2.39
CA SER A 202 -29.06 15.64 1.45
C SER A 202 -27.63 15.54 1.99
N VAL A 203 -27.08 14.32 2.04
CA VAL A 203 -25.71 14.07 2.48
C VAL A 203 -24.77 14.61 1.43
N LEU A 204 -23.80 15.42 1.87
CA LEU A 204 -22.77 15.96 1.01
C LEU A 204 -21.95 14.83 0.40
N ILE A 205 -21.39 15.10 -0.78
CA ILE A 205 -20.29 14.30 -1.31
C ILE A 205 -19.17 14.30 -0.29
N TYR A 206 -18.45 13.19 -0.19
CA TYR A 206 -17.34 13.03 0.73
C TYR A 206 -16.27 12.15 0.10
N TYR A 207 -15.02 12.62 0.00
CA TYR A 207 -13.88 11.85 -0.51
C TYR A 207 -12.55 12.31 0.13
N ALA A 208 -11.50 11.50 -0.05
CA ALA A 208 -10.14 11.74 0.48
C ALA A 208 -10.08 11.95 2.02
N TYR A 209 -11.10 11.46 2.70
CA TYR A 209 -11.25 11.45 4.15
C TYR A 209 -10.58 10.21 4.77
N THR A 210 -10.48 10.19 6.09
CA THR A 210 -10.30 8.95 6.85
C THR A 210 -11.59 8.50 7.51
N ALA A 211 -11.84 7.18 7.53
CA ALA A 211 -13.00 6.58 8.18
C ALA A 211 -12.57 5.57 9.24
N THR A 212 -13.20 5.63 10.40
CA THR A 212 -12.92 4.74 11.54
C THR A 212 -14.21 4.24 12.16
N LEU A 213 -14.41 2.92 12.22
CA LEU A 213 -15.51 2.31 12.95
C LEU A 213 -15.15 2.20 14.44
N ILE A 214 -15.88 2.89 15.29
CA ILE A 214 -15.69 2.83 16.74
C ILE A 214 -16.63 1.82 17.42
N SER A 215 -16.32 1.44 18.66
CA SER A 215 -16.94 0.30 19.38
C SER A 215 -18.46 0.39 19.56
N ASN A 216 -19.04 1.60 19.54
CA ASN A 216 -20.48 1.81 19.66
C ASN A 216 -21.24 1.62 18.33
N GLY A 217 -20.53 1.33 17.22
CA GLY A 217 -21.13 1.15 15.89
C GLY A 217 -21.23 2.44 15.07
N LEU A 218 -20.62 3.54 15.51
CA LEU A 218 -20.50 4.74 14.68
C LEU A 218 -19.28 4.63 13.75
N ILE A 219 -19.43 5.01 12.50
CA ILE A 219 -18.28 5.30 11.63
C ILE A 219 -18.01 6.79 11.71
N VAL A 220 -16.79 7.14 12.08
CA VAL A 220 -16.30 8.52 12.23
C VAL A 220 -15.52 8.91 10.99
N TYR A 221 -15.92 10.01 10.37
CA TYR A 221 -15.30 10.57 9.17
C TYR A 221 -14.51 11.83 9.52
N ILE A 222 -13.22 11.86 9.16
CA ILE A 222 -12.30 12.93 9.52
C ILE A 222 -11.58 13.48 8.28
N GLY A 223 -11.54 14.81 8.18
CA GLY A 223 -10.85 15.55 7.11
C GLY A 223 -11.41 15.25 5.71
N GLY A 224 -10.54 15.29 4.71
CA GLY A 224 -10.93 15.13 3.31
C GLY A 224 -11.68 16.33 2.76
N CYS A 225 -12.47 16.08 1.73
CA CYS A 225 -13.17 17.08 0.94
C CYS A 225 -14.66 16.74 0.89
N SER A 226 -15.49 17.78 1.05
CA SER A 226 -16.94 17.65 1.09
C SER A 226 -17.67 18.81 0.43
N GLY A 227 -18.83 18.54 -0.16
CA GLY A 227 -19.66 19.59 -0.73
C GLY A 227 -20.69 19.10 -1.74
N SER A 228 -21.04 19.96 -2.69
CA SER A 228 -21.86 19.62 -3.85
C SER A 228 -20.98 19.26 -5.05
N ASN A 229 -21.56 18.69 -6.10
CA ASN A 229 -20.84 18.35 -7.35
C ASN A 229 -20.08 19.54 -7.97
N THR A 230 -20.50 20.77 -7.70
CA THR A 230 -19.92 21.99 -8.27
C THR A 230 -19.10 22.81 -7.27
N ASN A 231 -19.18 22.50 -5.98
CA ASN A 231 -18.49 23.24 -4.93
C ASN A 231 -18.08 22.29 -3.81
N VAL A 232 -16.86 21.76 -3.93
CA VAL A 232 -16.22 20.92 -2.93
C VAL A 232 -15.16 21.74 -2.21
N SER A 233 -15.14 21.66 -0.88
CA SER A 233 -14.13 22.28 -0.04
C SER A 233 -13.58 21.30 0.97
N TYR A 234 -12.40 21.60 1.52
CA TYR A 234 -11.86 20.87 2.66
C TYR A 234 -12.87 20.82 3.82
N THR A 235 -13.05 19.63 4.39
CA THR A 235 -13.93 19.49 5.55
C THR A 235 -13.27 20.05 6.79
N ASN A 236 -14.05 20.78 7.59
CA ASN A 236 -13.61 21.34 8.85
C ASN A 236 -13.45 20.25 9.93
N MET A 237 -12.38 20.30 10.72
CA MET A 237 -12.10 19.34 11.80
C MET A 237 -12.95 19.56 13.07
N VAL A 238 -13.79 20.61 13.12
CA VAL A 238 -14.69 20.93 14.24
C VAL A 238 -16.04 20.22 14.10
N GLN A 239 -16.48 19.90 12.89
CA GLN A 239 -17.77 19.25 12.64
C GLN A 239 -17.56 17.83 12.16
N ILE A 240 -17.42 16.91 13.11
CA ILE A 240 -17.12 15.51 12.81
C ILE A 240 -18.39 14.82 12.34
N GLN A 241 -18.40 14.36 11.09
CA GLN A 241 -19.51 13.60 10.55
C GLN A 241 -19.43 12.15 11.00
N VAL A 242 -20.56 11.61 11.43
CA VAL A 242 -20.67 10.21 11.83
C VAL A 242 -21.92 9.56 11.25
N ILE A 243 -21.85 8.26 10.96
CA ILE A 243 -23.03 7.46 10.61
C ILE A 243 -23.18 6.31 11.61
N ASP A 244 -24.41 6.05 12.04
CA ASP A 244 -24.74 4.87 12.84
C ASP A 244 -24.99 3.66 11.92
N THR A 245 -24.21 2.59 12.08
CA THR A 245 -24.30 1.40 11.20
C THR A 245 -25.54 0.54 11.43
N LYS A 246 -26.30 0.77 12.51
CA LYS A 246 -27.52 0.01 12.83
C LYS A 246 -28.75 0.63 12.17
N VAL A 247 -28.82 1.96 12.19
CA VAL A 247 -29.98 2.71 11.67
C VAL A 247 -29.68 3.47 10.38
N TYR A 248 -28.42 3.51 9.94
CA TYR A 248 -27.97 4.17 8.71
C TYR A 248 -28.30 5.67 8.66
N THR A 249 -28.16 6.36 9.80
CA THR A 249 -28.44 7.79 9.90
C THR A 249 -27.17 8.58 10.17
N TRP A 250 -27.05 9.71 9.47
CA TRP A 250 -25.97 10.68 9.68
C TRP A 250 -26.26 11.57 10.88
N SER A 251 -25.21 11.93 11.59
CA SER A 251 -25.24 13.02 12.56
C SER A 251 -23.89 13.74 12.58
N THR A 252 -23.90 14.98 13.08
CA THR A 252 -22.69 15.77 13.27
C THR A 252 -22.36 15.83 14.76
N LYS A 253 -21.09 15.61 15.09
CA LYS A 253 -20.54 15.75 16.44
C LYS A 253 -19.66 17.00 16.49
N PRO A 254 -20.05 18.03 17.23
CA PRO A 254 -19.22 19.22 17.39
C PRO A 254 -18.01 18.86 18.24
N ALA A 255 -16.83 18.96 17.66
CA ALA A 255 -15.58 18.76 18.36
C ALA A 255 -15.06 20.08 18.94
N SER A 256 -14.42 20.01 20.10
CA SER A 256 -13.81 21.15 20.79
C SER A 256 -12.34 20.87 21.12
N GLY A 257 -11.66 21.74 21.86
CA GLY A 257 -10.26 21.58 22.24
C GLY A 257 -9.31 22.23 21.23
N SER A 258 -8.24 21.52 20.87
CA SER A 258 -7.20 22.05 19.96
C SER A 258 -7.75 22.31 18.55
N THR A 259 -7.35 23.44 17.95
CA THR A 259 -7.68 23.75 16.56
C THR A 259 -6.81 22.91 15.61
N ILE A 260 -7.44 22.00 14.86
CA ILE A 260 -6.77 21.17 13.87
C ILE A 260 -7.09 21.69 12.47
N ALA A 261 -6.04 21.92 11.66
CA ALA A 261 -6.21 22.35 10.28
C ALA A 261 -6.86 21.25 9.42
N SER A 262 -7.78 21.66 8.54
CA SER A 262 -8.35 20.80 7.51
C SER A 262 -7.27 20.27 6.57
N ARG A 263 -7.45 19.02 6.13
CA ARG A 263 -6.45 18.28 5.37
C ARG A 263 -7.07 17.07 4.68
N GLU A 264 -6.47 16.63 3.59
CA GLU A 264 -6.78 15.35 2.93
C GLU A 264 -5.52 14.48 2.85
N ALA A 265 -5.66 13.23 2.41
CA ALA A 265 -4.54 12.29 2.25
C ALA A 265 -3.69 12.06 3.53
N HIS A 266 -4.30 12.30 4.69
CA HIS A 266 -3.77 11.95 6.00
C HIS A 266 -4.12 10.50 6.32
N SER A 267 -3.50 9.96 7.36
CA SER A 267 -3.88 8.66 7.92
C SER A 267 -4.52 8.83 9.29
N ALA A 268 -5.36 7.87 9.67
CA ALA A 268 -5.95 7.79 11.00
C ALA A 268 -5.94 6.35 11.51
N VAL A 269 -5.72 6.16 12.81
CA VAL A 269 -5.80 4.86 13.47
C VAL A 269 -6.66 4.93 14.73
N LEU A 270 -7.44 3.87 14.98
CA LEU A 270 -8.20 3.70 16.21
C LEU A 270 -7.34 3.01 17.27
N THR A 271 -7.22 3.67 18.41
CA THR A 271 -6.52 3.14 19.60
C THR A 271 -7.44 2.28 20.46
N GLN A 272 -6.86 1.45 21.32
CA GLN A 272 -7.60 0.52 22.16
C GLN A 272 -8.50 1.21 23.19
N ASP A 273 -8.16 2.43 23.61
CA ASP A 273 -8.97 3.25 24.52
C ASP A 273 -10.03 4.09 23.79
N GLY A 274 -10.16 3.92 22.46
CA GLY A 274 -11.20 4.53 21.64
C GLY A 274 -10.83 5.90 21.08
N ASN A 275 -9.61 6.40 21.27
CA ASN A 275 -9.19 7.64 20.62
C ASN A 275 -8.81 7.39 19.14
N ILE A 276 -8.98 8.41 18.31
CA ILE A 276 -8.50 8.39 16.91
C ILE A 276 -7.27 9.27 16.80
N ILE A 277 -6.14 8.69 16.40
CA ILE A 277 -4.89 9.41 16.13
C ILE A 277 -4.83 9.71 14.64
N VAL A 278 -4.66 10.99 14.29
CA VAL A 278 -4.46 11.49 12.92
C VAL A 278 -3.00 11.90 12.75
N TYR A 279 -2.41 11.54 11.61
CA TYR A 279 -1.07 11.99 11.24
C TYR A 279 -0.98 12.48 9.80
N GLY A 280 -0.25 13.58 9.62
CA GLY A 280 0.16 14.07 8.32
C GLY A 280 -1.00 14.57 7.46
N GLY A 281 -0.91 14.31 6.15
CA GLY A 281 -1.82 14.81 5.11
C GLY A 281 -1.32 16.07 4.43
N SER A 282 -2.14 16.62 3.54
CA SER A 282 -1.78 17.83 2.79
C SER A 282 -2.96 18.72 2.46
N ILE A 283 -2.64 19.96 2.06
CA ILE A 283 -3.52 20.88 1.34
C ILE A 283 -2.95 21.03 -0.07
N PHE A 284 -3.84 21.10 -1.06
CA PHE A 284 -3.53 21.32 -2.47
C PHE A 284 -3.92 22.73 -2.87
N ASN A 285 -3.19 23.32 -3.81
CA ASN A 285 -3.53 24.61 -4.41
C ASN A 285 -4.55 24.42 -5.55
N ASN A 286 -5.03 25.54 -6.10
CA ASN A 286 -6.01 25.54 -7.19
C ASN A 286 -5.53 24.85 -8.48
N SER A 287 -4.22 24.61 -8.62
CA SER A 287 -3.61 23.89 -9.74
C SER A 287 -3.55 22.37 -9.51
N GLY A 288 -4.02 21.88 -8.35
CA GLY A 288 -3.95 20.47 -7.97
C GLY A 288 -2.56 20.00 -7.50
N SER A 289 -1.65 20.93 -7.20
CA SER A 289 -0.33 20.62 -6.63
C SER A 289 -0.36 20.74 -5.12
N ILE A 290 0.42 19.90 -4.44
CA ILE A 290 0.59 19.95 -2.98
C ILE A 290 1.13 21.33 -2.59
N ALA A 291 0.35 22.08 -1.81
CA ALA A 291 0.71 23.38 -1.27
C ALA A 291 1.43 23.26 0.08
N TYR A 292 0.96 22.35 0.93
CA TYR A 292 1.51 22.13 2.27
C TYR A 292 1.35 20.67 2.67
N VAL A 293 2.34 20.13 3.37
CA VAL A 293 2.31 18.78 3.96
C VAL A 293 2.43 18.91 5.46
N PHE A 294 1.54 18.24 6.19
CA PHE A 294 1.50 18.25 7.64
C PHE A 294 2.41 17.18 8.24
N SER A 295 2.86 17.42 9.47
CA SER A 295 3.66 16.48 10.29
C SER A 295 3.16 16.38 11.74
N ASP A 296 2.04 17.04 12.05
CA ASP A 296 1.47 17.08 13.40
C ASP A 296 0.66 15.81 13.71
N ILE A 297 0.61 15.49 15.00
CA ILE A 297 -0.27 14.46 15.56
C ILE A 297 -1.47 15.16 16.18
N ALA A 298 -2.67 14.76 15.77
CA ALA A 298 -3.92 15.20 16.38
C ALA A 298 -4.67 13.99 16.93
N VAL A 299 -5.24 14.11 18.12
CA VAL A 299 -5.93 13.01 18.80
C VAL A 299 -7.35 13.44 19.13
N LEU A 300 -8.33 12.72 18.58
CA LEU A 300 -9.75 12.92 18.88
C LEU A 300 -10.20 11.90 19.91
N ASN A 301 -10.63 12.38 21.08
CA ASN A 301 -11.38 11.54 22.01
C ASN A 301 -12.81 11.37 21.53
N THR A 302 -13.21 10.15 21.17
CA THR A 302 -14.54 9.91 20.57
C THR A 302 -15.67 9.81 21.60
N ASN A 303 -15.35 9.79 22.90
CA ASN A 303 -16.34 9.83 23.97
C ASN A 303 -16.76 11.28 24.26
N SER A 304 -15.81 12.20 24.35
CA SER A 304 -16.04 13.62 24.64
C SER A 304 -16.06 14.53 23.41
N TRP A 305 -15.62 14.04 22.26
CA TRP A 305 -15.41 14.81 21.03
C TRP A 305 -14.46 16.00 21.27
N VAL A 306 -13.33 15.74 21.94
CA VAL A 306 -12.31 16.75 22.22
C VAL A 306 -11.02 16.41 21.47
N TRP A 307 -10.55 17.36 20.67
CA TRP A 307 -9.24 17.33 20.04
C TRP A 307 -8.15 17.72 21.02
N SER A 308 -7.02 17.03 20.93
CA SER A 308 -5.79 17.38 21.62
C SER A 308 -4.60 17.21 20.68
N VAL A 309 -3.55 17.99 20.92
CA VAL A 309 -2.24 17.85 20.26
C VAL A 309 -1.25 17.42 21.35
N PRO A 310 -0.90 16.14 21.44
CA PRO A 310 0.00 15.64 22.48
C PRO A 310 1.41 16.22 22.30
N SER A 311 2.14 16.35 23.40
CA SER A 311 3.57 16.64 23.35
C SER A 311 4.30 15.42 22.83
N VAL A 312 5.00 15.57 21.71
CA VAL A 312 5.72 14.48 21.05
C VAL A 312 7.21 14.57 21.39
N SER A 313 7.86 13.41 21.51
CA SER A 313 9.31 13.34 21.75
C SER A 313 9.99 12.33 20.82
N GLY A 314 11.32 12.26 20.86
CA GLY A 314 12.11 11.40 19.98
C GLY A 314 12.38 12.01 18.60
N THR A 315 12.77 11.17 17.63
CA THR A 315 13.06 11.61 16.26
C THR A 315 11.77 11.64 15.44
N SER A 316 11.15 12.81 15.31
CA SER A 316 9.87 12.96 14.61
C SER A 316 9.91 12.40 13.20
N ALA A 317 8.80 11.76 12.80
CA ALA A 317 8.53 11.54 11.39
C ALA A 317 8.46 12.89 10.64
N PRO A 318 8.89 12.91 9.36
CA PRO A 318 8.81 14.11 8.53
C PRO A 318 7.35 14.43 8.19
N PRO A 319 7.05 15.63 7.67
CA PRO A 319 5.79 15.86 6.97
C PRO A 319 5.50 14.72 5.99
N LEU A 320 4.29 14.17 6.01
CA LEU A 320 3.97 12.98 5.24
C LEU A 320 2.52 13.02 4.74
N THR A 321 2.33 12.83 3.43
CA THR A 321 1.00 12.73 2.80
C THR A 321 0.91 11.48 1.94
N GLU A 322 -0.31 11.00 1.70
CA GLU A 322 -0.59 9.84 0.84
C GLU A 322 0.15 8.57 1.30
N HIS A 323 0.41 8.47 2.60
CA HIS A 323 1.04 7.33 3.25
C HIS A 323 -0.01 6.37 3.80
N SER A 324 0.45 5.21 4.24
CA SER A 324 -0.37 4.29 5.01
C SER A 324 0.03 4.36 6.49
N ALA A 325 -0.96 4.16 7.37
CA ALA A 325 -0.73 3.89 8.78
C ALA A 325 -1.53 2.69 9.24
N ALA A 326 -0.98 1.95 10.19
CA ALA A 326 -1.69 0.91 10.91
C ALA A 326 -1.27 0.91 12.37
N LEU A 327 -2.19 0.51 13.24
CA LEU A 327 -1.89 0.28 14.65
C LEU A 327 -1.57 -1.19 14.88
N TYR A 328 -0.43 -1.47 15.52
CA TYR A 328 -0.10 -2.77 16.06
C TYR A 328 0.27 -2.65 17.54
N LYS A 329 -0.63 -3.13 18.40
CA LYS A 329 -0.53 -2.96 19.86
C LYS A 329 -0.39 -1.46 20.17
N ASN A 330 0.71 -1.05 20.80
CA ASN A 330 0.96 0.33 21.22
C ASN A 330 1.68 1.17 20.14
N TYR A 331 1.93 0.59 18.96
CA TYR A 331 2.70 1.25 17.92
C TYR A 331 1.82 1.64 16.75
N MET A 332 1.75 2.94 16.47
CA MET A 332 1.29 3.43 15.18
C MET A 332 2.49 3.38 14.22
N ILE A 333 2.36 2.60 13.16
CA ILE A 333 3.41 2.39 12.16
C ILE A 333 2.98 3.11 10.88
N LEU A 334 3.78 4.10 10.47
CA LEU A 334 3.65 4.78 9.19
C LEU A 334 4.59 4.14 8.18
N ALA A 335 4.14 4.00 6.94
CA ALA A 335 5.00 3.59 5.85
C ALA A 335 4.59 4.27 4.55
N PHE A 336 5.59 4.47 3.69
CA PHE A 336 5.40 5.04 2.35
C PHE A 336 4.87 6.48 2.38
N GLY A 337 4.46 7.01 1.22
CA GLY A 337 3.93 8.35 1.04
C GLY A 337 4.94 9.31 0.41
N SER A 338 4.62 10.60 0.49
CA SER A 338 5.44 11.70 0.00
C SER A 338 5.78 12.67 1.13
N THR A 339 7.03 13.11 1.19
CA THR A 339 7.54 13.93 2.31
C THR A 339 7.53 15.45 2.05
N SER A 340 7.29 15.88 0.82
CA SER A 340 7.31 17.30 0.46
C SER A 340 6.56 17.57 -0.85
N ALA A 341 6.43 18.86 -1.18
CA ALA A 341 5.84 19.33 -2.43
C ALA A 341 6.62 18.90 -3.70
N SER A 342 7.90 18.50 -3.57
CA SER A 342 8.73 18.05 -4.70
C SER A 342 8.55 16.57 -5.08
N ILE A 343 7.51 15.89 -4.56
CA ILE A 343 7.09 14.54 -4.99
C ILE A 343 8.21 13.50 -4.79
N LEU A 344 8.96 13.60 -3.69
CA LEU A 344 9.88 12.54 -3.28
C LEU A 344 9.10 11.49 -2.49
N TYR A 345 8.81 10.37 -3.15
CA TYR A 345 8.23 9.22 -2.47
C TYR A 345 9.25 8.62 -1.52
N THR A 346 8.76 8.03 -0.43
CA THR A 346 9.58 7.31 0.54
C THR A 346 9.15 5.85 0.65
N ASN A 347 10.08 4.99 1.06
CA ASN A 347 9.84 3.63 1.55
C ASN A 347 10.28 3.46 3.01
N ASN A 348 10.59 4.58 3.69
CA ASN A 348 10.91 4.57 5.10
C ASN A 348 9.67 4.19 5.91
N ILE A 349 9.93 3.63 7.09
CA ILE A 349 8.93 3.43 8.12
C ILE A 349 9.20 4.35 9.30
N TYR A 350 8.13 4.78 9.95
CA TYR A 350 8.19 5.58 11.16
C TYR A 350 7.27 4.98 12.21
N ILE A 351 7.73 4.94 13.46
CA ILE A 351 7.01 4.25 14.54
C ILE A 351 6.78 5.23 15.68
N LEU A 352 5.52 5.45 16.02
CA LEU A 352 5.10 6.22 17.19
C LEU A 352 4.63 5.24 18.27
N ASP A 353 5.28 5.27 19.43
CA ASP A 353 4.75 4.67 20.65
C ASP A 353 3.63 5.56 21.19
N ILE A 354 2.40 5.06 21.15
CA ILE A 354 1.21 5.86 21.51
C ILE A 354 1.03 6.01 23.02
N GLN A 355 1.76 5.25 23.85
CA GLN A 355 1.59 5.33 25.31
C GLN A 355 2.09 6.67 25.86
N ASN A 356 3.12 7.23 25.23
CA ASN A 356 3.75 8.49 25.62
C ASN A 356 4.02 9.42 24.43
N TYR A 357 3.47 9.11 23.26
CA TYR A 357 3.66 9.87 22.02
C TYR A 357 5.14 10.09 21.66
N THR A 358 5.94 9.02 21.75
CA THR A 358 7.37 9.06 21.44
C THR A 358 7.66 8.37 20.11
N TRP A 359 8.33 9.07 19.21
CA TRP A 359 8.86 8.47 17.99
C TRP A 359 10.08 7.61 18.31
N VAL A 360 10.00 6.33 17.95
CA VAL A 360 11.03 5.34 18.24
C VAL A 360 11.70 4.84 16.96
N THR A 361 13.00 4.55 17.06
CA THR A 361 13.79 3.99 15.95
C THR A 361 13.83 2.47 15.97
N THR A 362 13.24 1.84 17.00
CA THR A 362 13.20 0.39 17.16
C THR A 362 11.78 -0.03 17.51
N PHE A 363 11.24 -0.95 16.73
CA PHE A 363 10.06 -1.70 17.11
C PHE A 363 10.49 -2.75 18.13
N ASN A 364 9.99 -2.64 19.36
CA ASN A 364 10.19 -3.66 20.36
C ASN A 364 8.96 -4.54 20.41
N LYS A 365 9.11 -5.83 20.08
CA LYS A 365 8.02 -6.79 20.23
C LYS A 365 7.50 -6.71 21.66
N PRO A 366 6.22 -6.36 21.90
CA PRO A 366 5.72 -6.27 23.26
C PRO A 366 5.73 -7.66 23.87
N THR A 367 6.57 -7.83 24.89
CA THR A 367 6.63 -9.05 25.69
C THR A 367 5.30 -9.23 26.38
N THR A 368 4.72 -10.42 26.30
CA THR A 368 3.62 -10.82 27.18
C THR A 368 4.19 -10.99 28.59
N THR A 369 4.52 -9.90 29.26
CA THR A 369 4.81 -9.93 30.69
C THR A 369 3.48 -10.04 31.40
N ASN A 370 3.12 -11.27 31.79
CA ASN A 370 2.42 -11.45 33.04
C ASN A 370 3.25 -10.74 34.12
N PRO A 371 2.67 -9.90 34.97
CA PRO A 371 3.37 -9.39 36.13
C PRO A 371 3.45 -10.52 37.16
N ASP A 372 4.27 -11.54 36.90
CA ASP A 372 4.82 -12.39 37.94
C ASP A 372 5.99 -13.24 37.42
N ASN A 373 7.04 -13.25 38.26
CA ASN A 373 8.27 -14.04 38.22
C ASN A 373 9.48 -13.46 37.47
N SER A 374 10.27 -12.73 38.26
CA SER A 374 11.72 -12.72 38.17
C SER A 374 12.29 -14.14 38.07
N SER A 375 12.85 -14.48 36.91
CA SER A 375 14.00 -15.38 36.87
C SER A 375 14.92 -14.96 35.73
N THR A 376 16.18 -14.82 36.09
CA THR A 376 17.33 -14.51 35.25
C THR A 376 17.55 -15.62 34.24
N ASP A 377 17.44 -15.32 32.95
CA ASP A 377 18.02 -16.16 31.91
C ASP A 377 19.05 -15.39 31.11
N GLN A 378 20.26 -15.94 31.12
CA GLN A 378 21.45 -15.42 30.48
C GLN A 378 21.30 -15.45 28.95
N ALA A 379 21.82 -14.40 28.32
CA ALA A 379 21.89 -14.25 26.88
C ALA A 379 22.68 -15.39 26.22
N ASN A 380 22.00 -16.23 25.44
CA ASN A 380 22.66 -17.09 24.45
C ASN A 380 22.88 -16.26 23.18
N ASN A 381 24.13 -15.83 23.01
CA ASN A 381 24.66 -15.30 21.75
C ASN A 381 24.62 -16.40 20.67
N ASN A 382 23.63 -16.35 19.79
CA ASN A 382 23.73 -17.03 18.50
C ASN A 382 24.16 -16.01 17.44
N SER A 383 25.44 -16.10 17.09
CA SER A 383 26.07 -15.44 15.96
C SER A 383 25.26 -15.68 14.69
N SER A 384 24.80 -14.59 14.06
CA SER A 384 24.28 -14.62 12.70
C SER A 384 25.42 -14.95 11.73
N ASN A 385 25.31 -16.10 11.07
CA ASN A 385 26.25 -16.51 10.02
C ASN A 385 26.14 -15.55 8.83
N LEU A 386 27.19 -14.78 8.59
CA LEU A 386 27.38 -13.97 7.39
C LEU A 386 27.87 -14.90 6.26
N TYR A 387 27.01 -15.19 5.29
CA TYR A 387 27.41 -15.94 4.09
C TYR A 387 28.04 -14.97 3.07
N ILE A 388 29.37 -14.94 3.01
CA ILE A 388 30.13 -14.23 1.96
C ILE A 388 30.43 -15.24 0.83
N GLY A 389 29.74 -15.10 -0.30
CA GLY A 389 30.12 -15.81 -1.53
C GLY A 389 31.19 -15.05 -2.30
N ILE A 390 32.41 -15.59 -2.40
CA ILE A 390 33.49 -15.02 -3.21
C ILE A 390 33.48 -15.70 -4.59
N GLY A 391 33.14 -14.96 -5.64
CA GLY A 391 33.28 -15.41 -7.03
C GLY A 391 34.46 -14.69 -7.69
N ILE A 392 35.48 -15.44 -8.13
CA ILE A 392 36.60 -14.90 -8.90
C ILE A 392 36.38 -15.24 -10.38
N ALA A 393 36.22 -14.24 -11.24
CA ALA A 393 36.23 -14.44 -12.69
C ALA A 393 37.62 -14.12 -13.26
N ARG A 394 38.25 -15.06 -13.99
CA ARG A 394 39.43 -14.80 -14.83
C ARG A 394 38.95 -14.42 -16.22
N ASN A 395 39.36 -13.27 -16.73
CA ASN A 395 39.23 -12.94 -18.15
C ASN A 395 40.48 -13.42 -18.90
N TYR A 396 40.29 -14.20 -19.97
CA TYR A 396 41.28 -14.40 -21.01
C TYR A 396 41.12 -13.26 -22.01
N CYS A 397 42.17 -12.45 -22.19
CA CYS A 397 42.23 -11.45 -23.26
C CYS A 397 43.01 -12.06 -24.42
N ASP A 398 42.40 -12.13 -25.61
CA ASP A 398 43.14 -12.22 -26.87
C ASP A 398 43.11 -10.86 -27.57
N ALA A 399 44.28 -10.48 -28.10
CA ALA A 399 44.60 -9.15 -28.58
C ALA A 399 43.97 -8.83 -29.96
N GLY A 400 43.53 -7.58 -30.14
CA GLY A 400 43.36 -7.02 -31.50
C GLY A 400 42.30 -5.92 -31.64
N TYR A 401 42.79 -4.68 -31.73
CA TYR A 401 42.14 -3.47 -32.28
C TYR A 401 41.03 -2.76 -31.47
N CYS A 402 41.45 -1.63 -30.88
CA CYS A 402 40.60 -0.54 -30.42
C CYS A 402 40.15 0.32 -31.60
N THR A 403 38.86 0.67 -31.66
CA THR A 403 38.41 2.03 -32.01
C THR A 403 37.17 2.39 -31.21
N SER A 404 37.20 3.58 -30.62
CA SER A 404 36.21 4.18 -29.73
C SER A 404 34.95 4.66 -30.46
N LYS A 405 33.77 4.29 -29.97
CA LYS A 405 32.61 5.14 -29.65
C LYS A 405 31.41 4.25 -29.33
N ASP A 406 30.55 4.78 -28.45
CA ASP A 406 29.25 4.26 -28.02
C ASP A 406 29.26 3.33 -26.80
N ASP A 407 29.08 3.95 -25.63
CA ASP A 407 28.64 3.30 -24.38
C ASP A 407 27.18 2.82 -24.54
N HIS A 408 27.00 1.72 -25.24
CA HIS A 408 25.87 0.82 -25.03
C HIS A 408 26.33 -0.33 -24.15
N ILE A 409 25.87 -0.36 -22.89
CA ILE A 409 25.97 -1.53 -22.03
C ILE A 409 25.20 -2.67 -22.72
N ARG A 410 25.91 -3.54 -23.41
CA ARG A 410 25.39 -4.80 -23.94
C ARG A 410 25.14 -5.74 -22.77
N GLU A 411 23.95 -6.34 -22.75
CA GLU A 411 23.57 -7.42 -21.83
C GLU A 411 24.57 -8.58 -21.92
N THR A 412 25.22 -8.90 -20.80
CA THR A 412 25.96 -10.15 -20.65
C THR A 412 24.97 -11.28 -20.33
N HIS A 413 24.82 -12.22 -21.26
CA HIS A 413 24.14 -13.49 -21.01
C HIS A 413 24.87 -14.26 -19.89
N ILE A 414 24.17 -14.52 -18.78
CA ILE A 414 24.65 -15.44 -17.74
C ILE A 414 24.27 -16.85 -18.17
N SER A 415 25.28 -17.69 -18.38
CA SER A 415 25.12 -19.12 -18.59
C SER A 415 24.63 -19.81 -17.32
N THR A 416 23.70 -20.75 -17.49
CA THR A 416 23.15 -21.62 -16.44
C THR A 416 24.27 -22.46 -15.82
N ILE A 417 24.44 -22.41 -14.50
CA ILE A 417 25.38 -23.28 -13.77
C ILE A 417 24.69 -24.62 -13.49
N TYR A 418 25.25 -25.70 -14.05
CA TYR A 418 24.90 -27.09 -13.76
C TYR A 418 25.37 -27.50 -12.36
N THR A 419 24.53 -28.20 -11.62
CA THR A 419 24.93 -28.98 -10.43
C THR A 419 25.43 -30.36 -10.86
N PRO A 420 26.60 -30.84 -10.39
CA PRO A 420 27.07 -32.19 -10.69
C PRO A 420 26.24 -33.22 -9.92
N GLY A 421 25.59 -34.17 -10.61
CA GLY A 421 24.98 -35.33 -9.95
C GLY A 421 23.68 -35.92 -10.52
N MET A 422 23.22 -35.57 -11.72
CA MET A 422 22.05 -36.22 -12.35
C MET A 422 22.38 -36.77 -13.74
N PRO A 423 21.87 -37.97 -14.11
CA PRO A 423 22.09 -38.56 -15.43
C PRO A 423 21.33 -37.78 -16.51
N PRO A 424 21.86 -37.71 -17.76
CA PRO A 424 21.26 -36.90 -18.81
C PRO A 424 19.92 -37.48 -19.29
N PRO A 425 18.89 -36.65 -19.55
CA PRO A 425 17.68 -37.11 -20.23
C PRO A 425 17.95 -37.33 -21.72
N ALA A 426 17.23 -38.30 -22.30
CA ALA A 426 17.37 -38.77 -23.68
C ALA A 426 17.21 -37.64 -24.72
N LYS A 427 18.08 -37.65 -25.73
CA LYS A 427 18.04 -36.75 -26.89
C LYS A 427 16.78 -37.01 -27.72
N TYR A 428 15.94 -35.99 -27.88
CA TYR A 428 15.00 -35.91 -29.00
C TYR A 428 15.66 -35.08 -30.10
N GLU A 429 15.97 -35.72 -31.24
CA GLU A 429 16.40 -35.06 -32.47
C GLU A 429 15.21 -34.34 -33.10
N LEU A 430 15.30 -33.02 -33.25
CA LEU A 430 14.40 -32.24 -34.10
C LEU A 430 15.14 -31.92 -35.41
N THR A 431 14.78 -32.63 -36.47
CA THR A 431 15.15 -32.34 -37.85
C THR A 431 14.58 -30.98 -38.30
N PRO A 432 15.34 -30.15 -39.04
CA PRO A 432 14.84 -28.88 -39.55
C PRO A 432 13.98 -29.10 -40.80
N THR A 433 12.71 -28.70 -40.76
CA THR A 433 11.85 -28.63 -41.95
C THR A 433 12.05 -27.28 -42.65
N TYR A 434 12.42 -27.37 -43.92
CA TYR A 434 12.57 -26.25 -44.85
C TYR A 434 11.23 -25.55 -45.11
N GLY A 435 11.28 -24.22 -45.22
CA GLY A 435 10.14 -23.36 -45.54
C GLY A 435 9.59 -23.59 -46.95
N VAL A 436 8.27 -23.47 -47.07
CA VAL A 436 7.51 -23.45 -48.33
C VAL A 436 6.98 -22.02 -48.55
N PRO A 437 6.98 -21.48 -49.80
CA PRO A 437 6.73 -20.07 -50.06
C PRO A 437 5.24 -19.69 -50.02
N VAL A 438 4.95 -18.46 -49.58
CA VAL A 438 3.63 -17.83 -49.65
C VAL A 438 3.42 -17.26 -51.07
N PRO A 439 2.31 -17.57 -51.78
CA PRO A 439 1.98 -16.90 -53.04
C PRO A 439 1.29 -15.56 -52.78
N GLY A 440 1.73 -14.51 -53.48
CA GLY A 440 1.15 -13.19 -53.45
C GLY A 440 -0.21 -13.12 -54.17
N ASN A 441 -1.10 -12.29 -53.64
CA ASN A 441 -2.31 -11.87 -54.34
C ASN A 441 -2.27 -10.35 -54.57
N ASN A 442 -2.29 -10.01 -55.84
CA ASN A 442 -2.52 -8.69 -56.39
C ASN A 442 -3.92 -8.19 -56.03
N TYR A 443 -4.04 -6.92 -55.63
CA TYR A 443 -5.27 -6.16 -55.82
C TYR A 443 -4.93 -4.89 -56.61
N HIS A 444 -5.46 -4.86 -57.83
CA HIS A 444 -5.51 -3.70 -58.70
C HIS A 444 -6.51 -2.67 -58.17
N SER A 445 -6.13 -1.41 -58.32
CA SER A 445 -6.98 -0.23 -58.31
C SER A 445 -7.88 -0.19 -59.55
N SER A 446 -9.17 0.03 -59.33
CA SER A 446 -10.10 0.74 -60.22
C SER A 446 -11.31 1.17 -59.43
#